data_AF-A0A351Y483-F1
#
_entry.id   AF-A0A351Y483-F1
#
_cell.length_a   1.000
_cell.length_b   1.000
_cell.length_c   1.000
_cell.angle_alpha   90.00
_cell.angle_beta   90.00
_cell.angle_gamma   90.00
#
_symmetry.space_group_name_H-M   'P 1'
#
loop_
_entity.id
_entity.type
_entity.pdbx_description
1 polymer ?
#
loop_
_entity_poly.entity_id
_entity_poly.type
_entity_poly.pdbx_seq_one_letter_code
_entity_poly.pdbx_strand_id
1 'polypeptide(L)'
;MDSLHKHFNFSDKDSQVIIKFILTQHDYDNMQYIAEHINILHMLIKKYSTLDFQYPVFSSEEINSIPSSFILECLFDFDAKKIHIDEKKLSFQGQFVLLYLRTIELVQICVNIYNEFERKDSEEPLLHLKNGI
;
A
#
# COMPACT_ATOMS: atom_id res chain seq x y z
N MET A 1 36.45 -44.95 0.33
CA MET A 1 36.59 -43.65 1.00
C MET A 1 35.67 -42.67 0.33
N ASP A 2 34.59 -42.42 1.05
CA ASP A 2 33.80 -41.20 1.12
C ASP A 2 33.23 -40.64 -0.18
N SER A 3 32.02 -41.13 -0.45
CA SER A 3 30.89 -40.37 -0.95
C SER A 3 30.98 -38.90 -0.52
N LEU A 4 31.50 -38.06 -1.42
CA LEU A 4 31.25 -36.62 -1.40
C LEU A 4 29.74 -36.46 -1.47
N HIS A 5 29.14 -36.23 -0.30
CA HIS A 5 27.79 -35.75 -0.17
C HIS A 5 27.62 -34.62 -1.19
N LYS A 6 26.77 -34.85 -2.19
CA LYS A 6 26.22 -33.75 -2.98
C LYS A 6 25.64 -32.79 -1.96
N HIS A 7 26.38 -31.73 -1.64
CA HIS A 7 25.82 -30.57 -0.97
C HIS A 7 24.58 -30.23 -1.78
N PHE A 8 23.43 -30.24 -1.12
CA PHE A 8 22.20 -29.77 -1.73
C PHE A 8 22.48 -28.36 -2.24
N ASN A 9 22.71 -28.23 -3.54
CA ASN A 9 22.54 -26.96 -4.23
C ASN A 9 21.05 -26.68 -4.12
N PHE A 10 20.65 -25.93 -3.10
CA PHE A 10 19.46 -25.10 -3.18
C PHE A 10 19.79 -23.98 -4.19
N SER A 11 19.96 -24.35 -5.47
CA SER A 11 20.08 -23.38 -6.54
C SER A 11 18.72 -22.72 -6.69
N ASP A 12 18.69 -21.41 -6.45
CA ASP A 12 17.84 -20.45 -7.16
C ASP A 12 16.35 -20.80 -7.21
N LYS A 13 15.76 -21.15 -6.06
CA LYS A 13 14.30 -21.23 -5.95
C LYS A 13 13.81 -20.07 -5.10
N ASP A 14 12.93 -19.26 -5.69
CA ASP A 14 12.17 -18.25 -4.98
C ASP A 14 11.58 -18.85 -3.70
N SER A 15 11.85 -18.21 -2.57
CA SER A 15 11.23 -18.64 -1.32
C SER A 15 9.79 -18.13 -1.30
N GLN A 16 8.85 -19.05 -1.15
CA GLN A 16 7.46 -18.69 -0.88
C GLN A 16 7.37 -18.15 0.54
N VAL A 17 6.87 -16.92 0.64
CA VAL A 17 6.61 -16.23 1.91
C VAL A 17 5.13 -15.96 1.99
N ILE A 18 4.52 -16.31 3.11
CA ILE A 18 3.12 -16.02 3.39
C ILE A 18 3.07 -14.89 4.42
N ILE A 19 2.51 -13.75 4.03
CA ILE A 19 2.35 -12.60 4.92
C ILE A 19 0.87 -12.46 5.26
N LYS A 20 0.56 -12.50 6.55
CA LYS A 20 -0.79 -12.19 7.03
C LYS A 20 -0.85 -10.73 7.47
N PHE A 21 -1.70 -9.95 6.81
CA PHE A 21 -2.01 -8.58 7.21
C PHE A 21 -3.24 -8.58 8.10
N ILE A 22 -3.22 -7.74 9.13
CA ILE A 22 -4.36 -7.48 10.01
C ILE A 22 -4.59 -5.98 9.98
N LEU A 23 -5.76 -5.57 9.51
CA LEU A 23 -6.19 -4.19 9.45
C LEU A 23 -6.79 -3.78 10.78
N THR A 24 -6.36 -2.63 11.27
CA THR A 24 -6.87 -1.98 12.47
C THR A 24 -7.97 -1.00 12.12
N GLN A 25 -8.75 -0.53 13.11
CA GLN A 25 -9.73 0.53 12.89
C GLN A 25 -9.09 1.80 12.28
N HIS A 26 -7.86 2.13 12.66
CA HIS A 26 -7.13 3.26 12.07
C HIS A 26 -6.91 3.10 10.57
N ASP A 27 -6.73 1.87 10.07
CA ASP A 27 -6.57 1.63 8.64
C ASP A 27 -7.86 1.91 7.87
N TYR A 28 -9.00 1.50 8.43
CA TYR A 28 -10.30 1.82 7.84
C TYR A 28 -10.56 3.34 7.86
N ASP A 29 -10.28 4.00 8.98
CA ASP A 29 -10.39 5.46 9.10
C ASP A 29 -9.51 6.16 8.04
N ASN A 30 -8.26 5.70 7.87
CA ASN A 30 -7.33 6.27 6.89
C ASN A 30 -7.82 6.03 5.45
N MET A 31 -8.31 4.84 5.13
CA MET A 31 -8.87 4.54 3.79
C MET A 31 -10.08 5.42 3.49
N GLN A 32 -10.98 5.62 4.45
CA GLN A 32 -12.12 6.53 4.30
C GLN A 32 -11.65 7.97 4.10
N TYR A 33 -10.71 8.43 4.92
CA TYR A 33 -10.14 9.76 4.82
C TYR A 33 -9.51 10.02 3.44
N ILE A 34 -8.76 9.05 2.91
CA ILE A 34 -8.17 9.12 1.57
C ILE A 34 -9.25 9.22 0.50
N ALA A 35 -10.32 8.41 0.60
CA ALA A 35 -11.42 8.42 -0.36
C ALA A 35 -12.16 9.77 -0.37
N GLU A 36 -12.38 10.37 0.80
CA GLU A 36 -13.02 11.69 0.94
C GLU A 36 -12.20 12.82 0.31
N HIS A 37 -10.87 12.74 0.40
CA HIS A 37 -9.95 13.80 -0.06
C HIS A 37 -9.27 13.48 -1.39
N ILE A 38 -9.79 12.49 -2.14
CA ILE A 38 -9.15 11.93 -3.33
C ILE A 38 -8.83 12.96 -4.41
N ASN A 39 -9.73 13.93 -4.60
CA ASN A 39 -9.58 14.98 -5.61
C ASN A 39 -8.41 15.90 -5.28
N ILE A 40 -8.20 16.22 -3.99
CA ILE A 40 -7.07 17.02 -3.54
C ILE A 40 -5.77 16.24 -3.77
N LEU A 41 -5.75 14.95 -3.42
CA LEU A 41 -4.59 14.09 -3.64
C LEU A 41 -4.20 14.03 -5.14
N HIS A 42 -5.17 13.76 -6.03
CA HIS A 42 -4.91 13.72 -7.48
C HIS A 42 -4.41 15.05 -8.02
N MET A 43 -4.99 16.17 -7.58
CA MET A 43 -4.54 17.51 -7.96
C MET A 43 -3.09 17.73 -7.57
N LEU A 44 -2.70 17.39 -6.33
CA LEU A 44 -1.35 17.57 -5.82
C LEU A 44 -0.34 16.69 -6.55
N ILE A 45 -0.67 15.42 -6.78
CA ILE A 45 0.20 14.49 -7.51
C ILE A 45 0.44 15.01 -8.92
N LYS A 46 -0.62 15.46 -9.61
CA LYS A 46 -0.51 16.04 -10.95
C LYS A 46 0.32 17.34 -10.99
N LYS A 47 0.23 18.15 -9.94
CA LYS A 47 0.92 19.45 -9.86
C LYS A 47 2.39 19.32 -9.48
N TYR A 48 2.72 18.41 -8.56
CA TYR A 48 4.04 18.32 -7.91
C TYR A 48 4.84 17.07 -8.29
N SER A 49 4.29 16.17 -9.09
CA SER A 49 4.95 14.91 -9.48
C SER A 49 4.78 14.62 -10.96
N THR A 50 5.70 13.83 -11.50
CA THR A 50 5.58 13.19 -12.83
C THR A 50 5.03 11.78 -12.72
N LEU A 51 4.62 11.35 -11.53
CA LEU A 51 4.07 10.02 -11.28
C LEU A 51 2.71 9.92 -11.99
N ASP A 52 2.61 9.01 -12.96
CA ASP A 52 1.34 8.64 -13.59
C ASP A 52 0.57 7.72 -12.65
N PHE A 53 -0.10 8.33 -11.67
CA PHE A 53 -0.81 7.62 -10.62
C PHE A 53 -2.19 8.22 -10.40
N GLN A 54 -3.20 7.34 -10.42
CA GLN A 54 -4.56 7.65 -10.03
C GLN A 54 -5.00 6.68 -8.96
N TYR A 55 -5.21 7.22 -7.76
CA TYR A 55 -5.78 6.46 -6.67
C TYR A 55 -7.27 6.19 -6.97
N PRO A 56 -7.75 4.94 -6.93
CA PRO A 56 -9.12 4.63 -7.32
C PRO A 56 -10.13 5.19 -6.31
N VAL A 57 -11.34 5.47 -6.78
CA VAL A 57 -12.43 5.93 -5.92
C VAL A 57 -13.11 4.71 -5.31
N PHE A 58 -13.17 4.64 -3.99
CA PHE A 58 -13.88 3.60 -3.25
C PHE A 58 -14.97 4.24 -2.40
N SER A 59 -16.14 3.62 -2.41
CA SER A 59 -17.23 3.98 -1.51
C SER A 59 -16.94 3.53 -0.07
N SER A 60 -17.55 4.20 0.90
CA SER A 60 -17.48 3.76 2.31
C SER A 60 -18.00 2.34 2.49
N GLU A 61 -19.00 1.92 1.70
CA GLU A 61 -19.55 0.55 1.71
C GLU A 61 -18.49 -0.48 1.27
N GLU A 62 -17.77 -0.19 0.18
CA GLU A 62 -16.68 -1.04 -0.29
C GLU A 62 -15.56 -1.14 0.75
N ILE A 63 -15.18 -0.02 1.36
CA ILE A 63 -14.14 0.02 2.41
C ILE A 63 -14.56 -0.82 3.63
N ASN A 64 -15.80 -0.66 4.09
CA ASN A 64 -16.31 -1.41 5.24
C ASN A 64 -16.51 -2.90 4.95
N SER A 65 -16.60 -3.29 3.67
CA SER A 65 -16.67 -4.69 3.25
C SER A 65 -15.32 -5.42 3.26
N ILE A 66 -14.21 -4.68 3.40
CA ILE A 66 -12.86 -5.26 3.37
C ILE A 66 -12.67 -6.14 4.61
N PRO A 67 -12.26 -7.42 4.45
CA PRO A 67 -11.93 -8.28 5.56
C PRO A 67 -10.80 -7.69 6.42
N SER A 68 -10.96 -7.73 7.74
CA SER A 68 -9.95 -7.22 8.69
C SER A 68 -8.65 -8.02 8.70
N SER A 69 -8.61 -9.16 8.02
CA SER A 69 -7.37 -9.87 7.77
C SER A 69 -7.37 -10.49 6.39
N PHE A 70 -6.23 -10.44 5.72
CA PHE A 70 -6.02 -11.09 4.44
C PHE A 70 -4.60 -11.64 4.37
N ILE A 71 -4.42 -12.66 3.54
CA ILE A 71 -3.15 -13.35 3.34
C ILE A 71 -2.61 -12.94 1.98
N LEU A 72 -1.37 -12.50 1.95
CA LEU A 72 -0.59 -12.32 0.72
C LEU A 72 0.38 -13.48 0.58
N GLU A 73 0.24 -14.20 -0.52
CA GLU A 73 1.25 -15.13 -0.99
C GLU A 73 2.28 -14.36 -1.80
N CYS A 74 3.52 -14.40 -1.34
CA CYS A 74 4.62 -13.65 -1.91
C CYS A 74 5.74 -14.60 -2.34
N LEU A 75 6.49 -14.18 -3.35
CA LEU A 75 7.76 -14.79 -3.72
C LEU A 75 8.88 -13.81 -3.36
N PHE A 76 9.86 -14.27 -2.59
CA PHE A 76 11.05 -13.47 -2.30
C PHE A 76 12.15 -13.81 -3.30
N ASP A 77 12.48 -12.83 -4.13
CA ASP A 77 13.65 -12.83 -4.99
C ASP A 77 14.83 -12.31 -4.16
N PHE A 78 15.72 -13.23 -3.77
CA PHE A 78 16.90 -12.93 -2.94
C PHE A 78 17.90 -12.03 -3.66
N ASP A 79 18.08 -12.21 -4.96
CA ASP A 79 19.10 -11.51 -5.74
C ASP A 79 18.69 -10.06 -5.97
N ALA A 80 17.43 -9.85 -6.33
CA ALA A 80 16.88 -8.51 -6.49
C ALA A 80 16.53 -7.82 -5.16
N LYS A 81 16.52 -8.59 -4.05
CA LYS A 81 16.00 -8.17 -2.73
C LYS A 81 14.57 -7.62 -2.83
N LYS A 82 13.73 -8.31 -3.61
CA LYS A 82 12.36 -7.87 -3.92
C LYS A 82 11.35 -8.92 -3.48
N ILE A 83 10.19 -8.41 -3.06
CA ILE A 83 9.00 -9.23 -2.81
C ILE A 83 8.10 -9.09 -4.03
N HIS A 84 7.80 -10.22 -4.67
CA HIS A 84 6.83 -10.32 -5.74
C HIS A 84 5.49 -10.78 -5.16
N ILE A 85 4.43 -10.05 -5.48
CA ILE A 85 3.06 -10.38 -5.12
C ILE A 85 2.30 -10.61 -6.42
N ASP A 86 1.65 -11.76 -6.55
CA ASP A 86 0.79 -12.03 -7.70
C ASP A 86 -0.57 -11.37 -7.50
N GLU A 87 -0.67 -10.10 -7.87
CA GLU A 87 -1.87 -9.28 -7.67
C GLU A 87 -3.11 -9.82 -8.39
N LYS A 88 -2.93 -10.65 -9.42
CA LYS A 88 -4.03 -11.27 -10.17
C LYS A 88 -4.78 -12.31 -9.34
N LYS A 89 -4.14 -12.86 -8.30
CA LYS A 89 -4.78 -13.79 -7.35
C LYS A 89 -5.52 -13.08 -6.23
N LEU A 90 -5.32 -11.77 -6.07
CA LEU A 90 -6.00 -11.00 -5.05
C LEU A 90 -7.42 -10.65 -5.48
N SER A 91 -8.34 -10.66 -4.51
CA SER A 91 -9.66 -10.06 -4.71
C SER A 91 -9.52 -8.55 -4.97
N PHE A 92 -10.59 -7.93 -5.47
CA PHE A 92 -10.65 -6.48 -5.62
C PHE A 92 -10.33 -5.75 -4.30
N GLN A 93 -10.87 -6.22 -3.17
CA GLN A 93 -10.54 -5.69 -1.85
C GLN A 93 -9.05 -5.88 -1.51
N GLY A 94 -8.47 -7.05 -1.80
CA GLY A 94 -7.05 -7.31 -1.55
C GLY A 94 -6.11 -6.42 -2.37
N GLN A 95 -6.45 -6.15 -3.63
CA GLN A 95 -5.72 -5.21 -4.48
C GLN A 95 -5.81 -3.79 -3.93
N PHE A 96 -6.99 -3.38 -3.45
CA PHE A 96 -7.17 -2.07 -2.84
C PHE A 96 -6.32 -1.89 -1.58
N VAL A 97 -6.33 -2.87 -0.68
CA VAL A 97 -5.52 -2.78 0.54
C VAL A 97 -4.03 -2.75 0.21
N LEU A 98 -3.59 -3.55 -0.76
CA LEU A 98 -2.20 -3.51 -1.20
C LEU A 98 -1.82 -2.15 -1.77
N LEU A 99 -2.72 -1.50 -2.52
CA LEU A 99 -2.52 -0.15 -3.00
C LEU A 99 -2.42 0.85 -1.85
N TYR A 100 -3.35 0.79 -0.89
CA TYR A 100 -3.32 1.63 0.32
C TYR A 100 -1.96 1.52 1.02
N LEU A 101 -1.50 0.30 1.31
CA LEU A 101 -0.22 0.06 1.98
C LEU A 101 0.98 0.64 1.22
N ARG A 102 0.97 0.55 -0.12
CA ARG A 102 2.05 1.07 -0.97
C ARG A 102 2.07 2.60 -1.07
N THR A 103 0.98 3.27 -0.71
CA THR A 103 0.78 4.69 -1.00
C THR A 103 0.57 5.54 0.24
N ILE A 104 0.60 4.98 1.45
CA ILE A 104 0.53 5.71 2.72
C ILE A 104 1.51 6.90 2.76
N GLU A 105 2.78 6.67 2.41
CA GLU A 105 3.80 7.73 2.44
C GLU A 105 3.52 8.81 1.40
N LEU A 106 3.08 8.42 0.20
CA LEU A 106 2.70 9.37 -0.85
C LEU A 106 1.52 10.25 -0.40
N VAL A 107 0.52 9.66 0.23
CA VAL A 107 -0.62 10.40 0.79
C VAL A 107 -0.14 11.37 1.87
N GLN A 108 0.73 10.93 2.78
CA GLN A 108 1.26 11.79 3.84
C GLN A 108 2.05 12.98 3.27
N ILE A 109 2.83 12.77 2.21
CA ILE A 109 3.51 13.86 1.48
C ILE A 109 2.49 14.84 0.90
N CYS A 110 1.40 14.34 0.29
CA CYS A 110 0.34 15.19 -0.25
C CYS A 110 -0.34 16.01 0.85
N VAL A 111 -0.64 15.41 2.01
CA VAL A 111 -1.19 16.11 3.18
C VAL A 111 -0.27 17.24 3.62
N ASN A 112 1.04 16.97 3.73
CA ASN A 112 2.03 17.97 4.10
C ASN A 112 2.08 19.13 3.09
N ILE A 113 2.16 18.81 1.79
CA ILE A 113 2.19 19.82 0.72
C ILE A 113 0.92 20.67 0.75
N TYR A 114 -0.25 20.05 0.92
CA TYR A 114 -1.50 20.79 1.00
C TYR A 114 -1.47 21.79 2.14
N ASN A 115 -1.16 21.31 3.35
CA ASN A 115 -1.21 22.12 4.57
C ASN A 115 -0.20 23.29 4.54
N GLU A 116 0.95 23.10 3.90
CA GLU A 116 2.03 24.09 3.85
C GLU A 116 1.89 25.06 2.68
N PHE A 117 1.44 24.60 1.50
CA PHE A 117 1.52 25.39 0.26
C PHE A 117 0.18 25.69 -0.42
N GLU A 118 -0.84 24.83 -0.29
CA GLU A 118 -2.10 24.99 -1.06
C GLU A 118 -3.30 25.44 -0.21
N ARG A 119 -3.32 25.07 1.07
CA ARG A 119 -4.42 25.34 1.98
C ARG A 119 -4.60 26.85 2.16
N LYS A 120 -5.84 27.32 2.04
CA LYS A 120 -6.17 28.72 2.35
C LYS A 120 -6.31 28.90 3.86
N ASP A 121 -6.05 30.11 4.35
CA ASP A 121 -6.20 30.44 5.77
C ASP A 121 -7.62 30.20 6.31
N SER A 122 -8.63 30.21 5.43
CA SER A 122 -10.04 29.94 5.76
C SER A 122 -10.41 28.45 5.83
N GLU A 123 -9.50 27.55 5.48
CA GLU A 123 -9.75 26.10 5.39
C GLU A 123 -9.08 25.36 6.54
N GLU A 124 -9.78 24.36 7.09
CA GLU A 124 -9.21 23.46 8.09
C GLU A 124 -8.05 22.65 7.50
N PRO A 125 -7.00 22.35 8.29
CA PRO A 125 -5.89 21.54 7.82
C PRO A 125 -6.33 20.09 7.59
N LEU A 126 -5.72 19.47 6.59
CA LEU A 126 -5.81 18.01 6.42
C LEU A 126 -5.09 17.32 7.58
N LEU A 127 -5.70 16.25 8.08
CA LEU A 127 -5.15 15.47 9.17
C LEU A 127 -4.10 14.49 8.65
N HIS A 128 -3.05 14.31 9.42
CA HIS A 128 -2.07 13.24 9.16
C HIS A 128 -2.74 11.89 9.35
N LEU A 129 -2.32 10.90 8.55
CA LEU A 129 -2.85 9.55 8.68
C LEU A 129 -2.47 8.98 10.06
N LYS A 130 -3.40 8.25 10.68
CA LYS A 130 -3.26 7.81 12.09
C LYS A 130 -2.19 6.73 12.32
N ASN A 131 -1.54 6.24 11.26
CA ASN A 131 -0.43 5.30 11.31
C ASN A 131 0.51 5.59 10.12
N GLY A 132 1.25 6.68 10.16
CA GLY A 132 2.56 6.73 9.47
C GLY A 132 3.54 6.00 10.38
N ILE A 133 4.34 5.08 9.83
CA ILE A 133 5.32 4.26 10.54
C ILE A 133 6.06 5.03 11.65
#